data_AF-A0A945D011-F1
#
_entry.id   AF-A0A945D011-F1
#
_cell.length_a   1.000
_cell.length_b   1.000
_cell.length_c   1.000
_cell.angle_alpha   90.00
_cell.angle_beta   90.00
_cell.angle_gamma   90.00
#
_symmetry.space_group_name_H-M   'P 1'
#
loop_
_entity.id
_entity.type
_entity.pdbx_description
1 polymer ?
#
loop_
_entity_poly.entity_id
_entity_poly.type
_entity_poly.pdbx_seq_one_letter_code
_entity_poly.pdbx_strand_id
1 'polypeptide(L)'
;MTDDLNPALQSLFANAKQDMEGEQFTVQVMSRVGSLERRVVFIRVCAGLVFAACAWLLASPLLDLANFMTHSVSISLIDLDSPLLAQTLSPVNNVAAVLALGVIGLRRAYKTIFC
;
A
#
# COMPACT_ATOMS: atom_id res chain seq x y z
N MET A 1 35.86 64.74 -23.68
CA MET A 1 34.46 64.98 -23.28
C MET A 1 34.17 63.96 -22.21
N THR A 2 33.99 64.44 -20.99
CA THR A 2 34.14 63.71 -19.73
C THR A 2 32.98 62.75 -19.50
N ASP A 3 33.25 61.46 -19.71
CA ASP A 3 32.51 60.33 -19.14
C ASP A 3 32.73 60.29 -17.62
N ASP A 4 32.25 61.30 -16.90
CA ASP A 4 32.07 61.19 -15.44
C ASP A 4 30.75 60.47 -15.17
N LEU A 5 30.76 59.16 -15.41
CA LEU A 5 29.67 58.29 -14.99
C LEU A 5 29.63 58.30 -13.46
N ASN A 6 28.58 58.88 -12.90
CA ASN A 6 28.42 59.06 -11.46
C ASN A 6 28.50 57.68 -10.76
N PRO A 7 29.50 57.44 -9.90
CA PRO A 7 29.77 56.12 -9.32
C PRO A 7 28.61 55.62 -8.45
N ALA A 8 27.82 56.55 -7.89
CA ALA A 8 26.61 56.22 -7.13
C ALA A 8 25.49 55.64 -8.01
N LEU A 9 25.39 56.02 -9.28
CA LEU A 9 24.42 55.43 -10.21
C LEU A 9 24.88 54.04 -10.67
N GLN A 10 26.17 53.86 -10.95
CA GLN A 10 26.71 52.54 -11.31
C GLN A 10 26.49 51.50 -10.20
N SER A 11 26.66 51.87 -8.94
CA SER A 11 26.43 50.94 -7.82
C SER A 11 24.96 50.56 -7.67
N LEU A 12 24.03 51.49 -7.90
CA LEU A 12 22.59 51.21 -7.89
C LEU A 12 22.19 50.25 -9.02
N PHE A 13 22.71 50.45 -10.24
CA PHE A 13 22.45 49.54 -11.36
C PHE A 13 23.11 48.17 -11.16
N ALA A 14 24.30 48.11 -10.56
CA ALA A 14 24.96 46.85 -10.23
C ALA A 14 24.16 46.04 -9.21
N ASN A 15 23.68 46.67 -8.14
CA ASN A 15 22.83 46.03 -7.13
C ASN A 15 21.49 45.58 -7.71
N ALA A 16 20.83 46.42 -8.50
CA ALA A 16 19.56 46.07 -9.14
C ALA A 16 19.71 44.88 -10.10
N LYS A 17 20.82 44.81 -10.84
CA LYS A 17 21.11 43.67 -11.72
C LYS A 17 21.33 42.37 -10.92
N GLN A 18 22.03 42.46 -9.80
CA GLN A 18 22.27 41.31 -8.92
C GLN A 18 20.98 40.79 -8.27
N ASP A 19 20.07 41.68 -7.84
CA ASP A 19 18.75 41.29 -7.33
C ASP A 19 17.88 40.64 -8.41
N MET A 20 17.89 41.17 -9.64
CA MET A 20 17.16 40.57 -10.77
C MET A 20 17.71 39.19 -11.16
N GLU A 21 19.03 38.97 -11.06
CA GLU A 21 19.63 37.64 -11.27
C GLU A 21 19.22 36.65 -10.18
N GLY A 22 19.14 37.10 -8.91
CA GLY A 22 18.61 36.29 -7.80
C GLY A 22 17.14 35.93 -7.96
N GLU A 23 16.31 36.86 -8.44
CA GLU A 23 14.89 36.64 -8.69
C GLU A 23 14.65 35.67 -9.86
N GLN A 24 15.40 35.81 -10.96
CA GLN A 24 15.35 34.86 -12.08
C GLN A 24 15.77 33.45 -11.69
N PHE A 25 16.82 33.31 -10.87
CA PHE A 25 17.22 32.02 -10.32
C PHE A 25 16.09 31.40 -9.48
N THR A 26 15.46 32.21 -8.62
CA THR A 26 14.37 31.77 -7.75
C THR A 26 13.15 31.29 -8.56
N VAL A 27 12.75 32.03 -9.60
CA VAL A 27 11.67 31.64 -10.51
C VAL A 27 12.00 30.35 -11.26
N GLN A 28 13.25 30.17 -11.68
CA GLN A 28 13.68 28.97 -12.38
C GLN A 28 13.71 27.73 -11.45
N VAL A 29 14.10 27.90 -10.19
CA VAL A 29 14.05 26.83 -9.17
C VAL A 29 12.59 26.51 -8.80
N MET A 30 11.75 27.52 -8.55
CA MET A 30 10.33 27.30 -8.25
C MET A 30 9.58 26.62 -9.39
N SER A 31 9.85 26.97 -10.64
CA SER A 31 9.21 26.30 -11.79
C SER A 31 9.64 24.84 -11.93
N ARG A 32 10.91 24.52 -11.67
CA ARG A 32 11.40 23.13 -11.61
C ARG A 32 10.75 22.36 -10.47
N VAL A 33 10.71 22.93 -9.26
CA VAL A 33 10.08 22.30 -8.08
C VAL A 33 8.59 22.07 -8.32
N GLY A 34 7.86 23.06 -8.84
CA GLY A 34 6.43 22.93 -9.14
C GLY A 34 6.13 21.85 -10.19
N SER A 35 7.02 21.67 -11.18
CA SER A 35 6.88 20.59 -12.15
C SER A 35 7.10 19.20 -11.53
N LEU A 36 8.03 19.09 -10.57
CA LEU A 36 8.29 17.86 -9.84
C LEU A 36 7.13 17.51 -8.90
N GLU A 37 6.58 18.49 -8.18
CA GLU A 37 5.42 18.27 -7.31
C GLU A 37 4.21 17.76 -8.09
N ARG A 38 3.90 18.39 -9.24
CA ARG A 38 2.83 17.91 -10.12
C ARG A 38 3.07 16.49 -10.61
N ARG A 39 4.31 16.15 -10.96
CA ARG A 39 4.69 14.80 -11.38
C ARG A 39 4.54 13.78 -10.25
N VAL A 40 4.91 14.14 -9.03
CA VAL A 40 4.75 13.28 -7.85
C VAL A 40 3.27 13.04 -7.54
N VAL A 41 2.44 14.09 -7.57
CA VAL A 41 0.99 13.96 -7.38
C VAL A 41 0.39 13.06 -8.46
N PHE A 42 0.76 13.28 -9.72
CA PHE A 42 0.29 12.47 -10.84
C PHE A 42 0.67 10.99 -10.68
N ILE A 43 1.93 10.70 -10.34
CA ILE A 43 2.39 9.32 -10.09
C ILE A 43 1.61 8.69 -8.94
N ARG A 44 1.37 9.41 -7.84
CA ARG A 44 0.59 8.88 -6.70
C ARG A 44 -0.85 8.56 -7.08
N VAL A 45 -1.48 9.44 -7.86
CA VAL A 45 -2.85 9.21 -8.35
C VAL A 45 -2.90 8.00 -9.27
N CYS A 46 -1.97 7.90 -10.23
CA CYS A 46 -1.88 6.74 -11.12
C CYS A 46 -1.60 5.45 -10.35
N ALA A 47 -0.66 5.46 -9.40
CA ALA A 47 -0.37 4.30 -8.56
C ALA A 47 -1.59 3.87 -7.73
N GLY A 48 -2.32 4.83 -7.16
CA GLY A 48 -3.57 4.56 -6.44
C GLY A 48 -4.63 3.92 -7.33
N LEU A 49 -4.81 4.43 -8.56
CA LEU A 49 -5.74 3.85 -9.54
C LEU A 49 -5.36 2.43 -9.93
N VAL A 50 -4.07 2.16 -10.17
CA VAL A 50 -3.57 0.81 -10.49
C VAL A 50 -3.82 -0.13 -9.31
N PHE A 51 -3.52 0.30 -8.08
CA PHE A 51 -3.79 -0.50 -6.89
C PHE A 51 -5.29 -0.81 -6.71
N ALA A 52 -6.14 0.19 -6.92
CA ALA A 52 -7.60 -0.01 -6.85
C ALA A 52 -8.09 -0.98 -7.93
N ALA A 53 -7.58 -0.87 -9.16
CA ALA A 53 -7.93 -1.79 -10.25
C ALA A 53 -7.46 -3.23 -9.96
N CYS A 54 -6.25 -3.40 -9.43
CA CYS A 54 -5.75 -4.71 -9.00
C CYS A 54 -6.62 -5.27 -7.87
N ALA A 55 -6.92 -4.48 -6.83
CA ALA A 55 -7.77 -4.93 -5.73
C ALA A 55 -9.16 -5.35 -6.21
N TRP A 56 -9.74 -4.60 -7.15
CA TRP A 56 -11.02 -4.95 -7.77
C TRP A 56 -10.95 -6.27 -8.55
N LEU A 57 -9.91 -6.46 -9.36
CA LEU A 57 -9.71 -7.68 -10.14
C LEU A 57 -9.50 -8.91 -9.23
N LEU A 58 -8.78 -8.73 -8.12
CA LEU A 58 -8.51 -9.79 -7.15
C LEU A 58 -9.69 -10.04 -6.19
N ALA A 59 -10.65 -9.13 -6.06
CA ALA A 59 -11.77 -9.29 -5.14
C ALA A 59 -12.59 -10.55 -5.45
N SER A 60 -12.87 -10.83 -6.73
CA SER A 60 -13.63 -12.02 -7.15
C SER A 60 -12.91 -13.33 -6.80
N PRO A 61 -11.67 -13.60 -7.27
CA PRO A 61 -10.99 -14.85 -6.95
C PRO A 61 -10.71 -15.01 -5.47
N LEU A 62 -10.54 -13.91 -4.72
CA LEU A 62 -10.36 -13.96 -3.27
C LEU A 62 -11.65 -14.36 -2.55
N LEU A 63 -12.80 -13.88 -3.02
CA LEU A 63 -14.11 -14.29 -2.54
C LEU A 63 -14.38 -15.77 -2.87
N ASP A 64 -14.06 -16.20 -4.08
CA ASP A 64 -14.21 -17.60 -4.50
C ASP A 64 -13.31 -18.53 -3.69
N LEU A 65 -12.07 -18.11 -3.41
CA LEU A 65 -11.17 -18.83 -2.52
C LEU A 65 -11.70 -18.90 -1.09
N ALA A 66 -12.25 -17.80 -0.57
CA ALA A 66 -12.85 -17.78 0.77
C ALA A 66 -14.09 -18.70 0.85
N ASN A 67 -14.93 -18.70 -0.18
CA ASN A 67 -16.08 -19.59 -0.30
C ASN A 67 -15.63 -21.05 -0.40
N PHE A 68 -14.63 -21.34 -1.24
CA PHE A 68 -14.07 -22.69 -1.38
C PHE A 68 -13.49 -23.21 -0.06
N MET A 69 -12.75 -22.37 0.66
CA MET A 69 -12.22 -22.69 1.99
C MET A 69 -13.35 -22.93 2.98
N THR A 70 -14.37 -22.08 3.01
CA THR A 70 -15.52 -22.23 3.92
C THR A 70 -16.31 -23.50 3.65
N HIS A 71 -16.56 -23.81 2.36
CA HIS A 71 -17.19 -25.06 1.97
C HIS A 71 -16.33 -26.26 2.35
N SER A 72 -15.04 -26.26 2.01
CA SER A 72 -14.13 -27.37 2.32
C SER A 72 -13.98 -27.60 3.82
N VAL A 73 -13.98 -26.53 4.60
CA VAL A 73 -13.93 -26.53 6.07
C VAL A 73 -15.29 -26.88 6.69
N SER A 74 -16.35 -27.01 5.89
CA SER A 74 -17.70 -27.42 6.32
C SER A 74 -18.08 -28.83 5.85
N ILE A 75 -17.21 -29.49 5.08
CA ILE A 75 -17.43 -30.86 4.61
C ILE A 75 -17.26 -31.82 5.79
N SER A 76 -18.30 -32.61 6.04
CA SER A 76 -18.30 -33.69 7.01
C SER A 76 -17.23 -34.73 6.61
N LEU A 77 -16.36 -35.13 7.54
CA LEU A 77 -15.31 -36.13 7.25
C LEU A 77 -15.88 -37.55 7.09
N ILE A 78 -16.96 -37.83 7.82
CA ILE A 78 -17.63 -39.13 7.85
C ILE A 78 -19.11 -38.88 7.66
N ASP A 79 -19.71 -39.52 6.66
CA ASP A 79 -21.17 -39.55 6.54
C ASP A 79 -21.73 -40.48 7.62
N LEU A 80 -22.51 -39.90 8.54
CA LEU A 80 -23.18 -40.65 9.60
C LEU A 80 -24.65 -40.82 9.22
N ASP A 81 -25.08 -42.07 9.00
CA ASP A 81 -26.46 -42.42 8.65
C ASP A 81 -27.48 -42.12 9.76
N SER A 82 -27.03 -41.90 11.00
CA SER A 82 -27.89 -41.59 12.15
C SER A 82 -27.95 -40.08 12.42
N PRO A 83 -29.13 -39.44 12.34
CA PRO A 83 -29.28 -38.00 12.49
C PRO A 83 -28.92 -37.48 13.88
N LEU A 84 -29.08 -38.30 14.91
CA LEU A 84 -28.67 -38.00 16.30
C LEU A 84 -27.15 -37.96 16.47
N LEU A 85 -26.43 -38.89 15.82
CA LEU A 85 -24.97 -38.92 15.84
C LEU A 85 -24.38 -37.81 14.97
N ALA A 86 -25.00 -37.53 13.82
CA ALA A 86 -24.61 -36.42 12.96
C ALA A 86 -24.71 -35.06 13.68
N GLN A 87 -25.76 -34.82 14.46
CA GLN A 87 -25.93 -33.56 15.20
C GLN A 87 -24.94 -33.39 16.36
N THR A 88 -24.66 -34.47 17.08
CA THR A 88 -23.78 -34.43 18.26
C THR A 88 -22.31 -34.39 17.88
N LEU A 89 -21.92 -35.03 16.77
CA LEU A 89 -20.56 -34.98 16.24
C LEU A 89 -20.33 -33.88 15.22
N SER A 90 -21.34 -33.13 14.76
CA SER A 90 -21.18 -32.06 13.75
C SER A 90 -20.04 -31.06 14.02
N PRO A 91 -19.76 -30.60 15.27
CA PRO A 91 -18.69 -29.64 15.50
C PRO A 91 -17.29 -30.29 15.45
N VAL A 92 -17.19 -31.61 15.60
CA VAL A 92 -15.92 -32.37 15.63
C VAL A 92 -15.68 -33.15 14.34
N ASN A 93 -16.74 -33.49 13.61
CA ASN A 93 -16.73 -34.29 12.39
C ASN A 93 -16.60 -33.41 11.15
N ASN A 94 -15.64 -32.48 11.18
CA ASN A 94 -15.47 -31.51 10.11
C ASN A 94 -14.00 -31.18 9.92
N VAL A 95 -13.60 -30.81 8.69
CA VAL A 95 -12.21 -30.50 8.32
C VAL A 95 -11.66 -29.35 9.18
N ALA A 96 -12.54 -28.45 9.63
CA ALA A 96 -12.25 -27.43 10.64
C ALA A 96 -11.62 -27.99 11.92
N ALA A 97 -12.18 -29.07 12.47
CA ALA A 97 -11.76 -29.66 13.73
C ALA A 97 -10.39 -30.33 13.60
N VAL A 98 -10.14 -31.02 12.48
CA VAL A 98 -8.85 -31.63 12.18
C VAL A 98 -7.76 -30.56 12.02
N LEU A 99 -8.05 -29.48 11.29
CA LEU A 99 -7.13 -28.35 11.15
C LEU A 99 -6.86 -27.67 12.49
N ALA A 100 -7.88 -27.43 13.31
CA ALA A 100 -7.73 -26.82 14.63
C ALA A 100 -6.84 -27.68 15.55
N LEU A 101 -7.05 -29.00 15.57
CA LEU A 101 -6.21 -29.93 16.32
C LEU A 101 -4.77 -29.94 15.78
N GLY A 102 -4.59 -29.92 14.46
CA GLY A 102 -3.28 -29.82 13.82
C GLY A 102 -2.52 -28.56 14.24
N VAL A 103 -3.16 -27.39 14.19
CA VAL A 103 -2.58 -26.10 14.58
C VAL A 103 -2.25 -26.07 16.08
N ILE A 104 -3.14 -26.59 16.93
CA ILE A 104 -2.88 -26.69 18.38
C ILE A 104 -1.69 -27.61 18.64
N GLY A 105 -1.60 -28.75 17.95
CA GLY A 105 -0.49 -29.68 18.02
C GLY A 105 0.83 -29.06 17.58
N LEU A 106 0.84 -28.39 16.42
CA LEU A 106 2.00 -27.66 15.89
C LEU A 106 2.46 -26.55 16.82
N ARG A 107 1.52 -25.74 17.34
CA ARG A 107 1.82 -24.69 18.32
C ARG A 107 2.41 -25.26 19.60
N ARG A 108 1.92 -26.41 20.05
CA ARG A 108 2.44 -27.07 21.25
C ARG A 108 3.83 -27.66 21.00
N ALA A 109 4.04 -28.36 19.88
CA ALA A 109 5.36 -28.87 19.48
C ALA A 109 6.38 -27.74 19.31
N TYR A 110 6.00 -26.64 18.66
CA TYR A 110 6.86 -25.47 18.51
C TYR A 110 7.26 -24.87 19.87
N LYS A 111 6.31 -24.76 20.80
CA LYS A 111 6.61 -24.32 22.18
C LYS A 111 7.48 -25.29 22.96
N THR A 112 7.46 -26.59 22.68
CA THR A 112 8.29 -27.58 23.38
C THR A 112 9.70 -27.69 22.79
N ILE A 113 9.88 -27.30 21.53
CA ILE A 113 11.17 -27.38 20.83
C ILE A 113 11.95 -26.07 20.94
N PHE A 114 11.26 -24.91 20.97
CA PHE A 114 11.88 -23.58 20.93
C PHE A 114 11.72 -22.77 22.23
N CYS A 115 11.08 -23.31 23.27
CA CYS A 115 11.13 -22.80 24.65
C CYS A 115 11.56 -23.92 25.60
#